data_AF-A0A1F5U205-F1
#
_entry.id   AF-A0A1F5U205-F1
#
_cell.length_a   1.000
_cell.length_b   1.000
_cell.length_c   1.000
_cell.angle_alpha   90.00
_cell.angle_beta   90.00
_cell.angle_gamma   90.00
#
_symmetry.space_group_name_H-M   'P 1'
#
loop_
_entity.id
_entity.type
_entity.pdbx_description
1 polymer ?
#
loop_
_entity_poly.entity_id
_entity_poly.type
_entity_poly.pdbx_seq_one_letter_code
_entity_poly.pdbx_strand_id
1 'polypeptide(L)' 'MNEEKDGYFLDDGMPVEPKYIPKPGLCLLCRHDNELEQKILCNLNRIGQQNGKEFCCEGFEKK' A
#
# COMPACT_ATOMS: atom_id res chain seq x y z
N MET A 1 -20.75 -4.35 -21.19
CA MET A 1 -19.36 -3.89 -21.06
C MET A 1 -19.15 -3.65 -19.57
N ASN A 2 -18.27 -4.43 -18.93
CA ASN A 2 -17.89 -4.16 -17.54
C ASN A 2 -17.17 -2.81 -17.53
N GLU A 3 -17.65 -1.88 -16.72
CA GLU A 3 -16.94 -0.64 -16.42
C GLU A 3 -15.59 -1.00 -15.79
N GLU A 4 -14.48 -0.53 -16.39
CA GLU A 4 -13.16 -0.61 -15.78
C GLU A 4 -13.20 0.18 -14.47
N LYS A 5 -13.02 -0.52 -13.35
CA LYS A 5 -12.99 0.10 -12.03
C LYS A 5 -11.55 0.53 -11.73
N ASP A 6 -11.28 1.82 -11.90
CA ASP A 6 -10.05 2.43 -11.41
C ASP A 6 -10.05 2.50 -9.88
N GLY A 7 -8.93 2.15 -9.23
CA GLY A 7 -8.76 2.27 -7.78
C GLY A 7 -8.14 1.05 -7.10
N TYR A 8 -8.19 1.04 -5.76
CA TYR A 8 -7.77 -0.10 -4.95
C TYR A 8 -8.99 -0.86 -4.48
N PHE A 9 -8.93 -2.18 -4.57
CA PHE A 9 -10.01 -3.08 -4.17
C PHE A 9 -9.44 -4.22 -3.34
N LEU A 10 -10.24 -4.69 -2.37
CA LEU A 10 -10.00 -5.97 -1.73
C LEU A 10 -10.34 -7.12 -2.69
N ASP A 11 -9.92 -8.33 -2.33
CA ASP A 11 -10.16 -9.55 -3.11
C ASP A 11 -11.66 -9.87 -3.28
N ASP A 12 -12.53 -9.35 -2.39
CA ASP A 12 -13.99 -9.47 -2.48
C ASP A 12 -14.65 -8.38 -3.34
N GLY A 13 -13.86 -7.47 -3.92
CA GLY A 13 -14.32 -6.35 -4.75
C GLY A 13 -14.75 -5.11 -3.99
N MET A 14 -14.61 -5.07 -2.66
CA MET A 14 -14.86 -3.85 -1.87
C MET A 14 -13.81 -2.77 -2.16
N PRO A 15 -14.21 -1.52 -2.47
CA PRO A 15 -13.27 -0.43 -2.69
C PRO A 15 -12.54 -0.02 -1.41
N VAL A 16 -11.27 0.34 -1.54
CA VAL A 16 -10.41 0.76 -0.43
C VAL A 16 -9.70 2.06 -0.75
N GLU A 17 -9.63 2.91 0.26
CA GLU A 17 -8.98 4.22 0.20
C GLU A 17 -7.67 4.17 1.00
N PRO A 18 -6.48 4.14 0.36
CA PRO A 18 -5.20 3.94 1.03
C PRO A 18 -4.87 4.98 2.11
N LYS A 19 -5.53 6.15 2.08
CA LYS A 19 -5.39 7.21 3.09
C LYS A 19 -5.93 6.82 4.46
N TYR A 20 -6.83 5.84 4.55
CA TYR A 20 -7.39 5.36 5.82
C TYR A 20 -6.58 4.21 6.43
N ILE A 21 -5.64 3.65 5.69
CA ILE A 21 -4.72 2.63 6.20
C ILE A 21 -3.53 3.37 6.82
N PRO A 22 -3.12 3.12 8.06
CA PRO A 22 -1.94 3.76 8.62
C PRO A 22 -0.69 3.39 7.82
N LYS A 23 0.30 4.30 7.76
CA LYS A 23 1.63 3.95 7.27
C LYS A 23 2.40 3.26 8.41
N PRO A 24 2.89 2.02 8.21
CA PRO A 24 3.78 1.38 9.18
C PRO A 24 5.03 2.22 9.43
N GLY A 25 5.59 2.17 10.66
CA GLY A 25 6.77 2.96 11.02
C GLY A 25 7.97 2.71 10.10
N LEU A 26 8.13 1.47 9.61
CA LEU A 26 9.16 1.11 8.64
C LEU A 26 9.06 1.94 7.34
N CYS A 27 7.85 2.18 6.84
CA CYS A 27 7.63 2.99 5.64
C CYS A 27 8.08 4.44 5.86
N LEU A 28 7.86 5.03 7.03
CA LEU A 28 8.23 6.43 7.30
C LEU A 28 9.76 6.67 7.18
N LEU A 29 10.54 5.63 7.45
CA LEU A 29 12.01 5.63 7.38
C LEU A 29 12.55 5.18 6.02
N CYS A 30 11.67 4.71 5.11
CA CYS A 30 12.06 4.16 3.82
C CYS A 30 12.46 5.26 2.84
N ARG A 31 13.59 5.10 2.14
CA ARG A 31 14.09 5.98 1.07
C ARG A 31 13.02 6.28 0.03
N HIS A 32 12.17 5.30 -0.27
CA HIS A 32 11.11 5.39 -1.27
C HIS A 32 9.78 5.97 -0.79
N ASP A 33 9.64 6.34 0.50
CA ASP A 33 8.37 6.81 1.08
C ASP A 33 7.74 8.01 0.37
N ASN A 34 8.58 8.82 -0.27
CA ASN A 34 8.19 10.05 -0.98
C ASN A 34 8.32 9.92 -2.52
N GLU A 35 8.73 8.77 -3.04
CA GLU A 35 8.89 8.52 -4.48
C GLU A 35 7.51 8.28 -5.10
N LEU A 36 7.11 9.11 -6.06
CA LEU A 36 5.78 9.05 -6.66
C LEU A 36 5.57 7.74 -7.43
N GLU A 37 6.63 7.25 -8.06
CA GLU A 37 6.70 6.01 -8.83
C GLU A 37 6.40 4.78 -7.96
N GLN A 38 6.70 4.86 -6.66
CA GLN A 38 6.51 3.76 -5.71
C GLN A 38 5.14 3.79 -5.02
N LYS A 39 4.38 4.89 -5.17
CA LYS A 39 3.12 5.12 -4.44
C LYS A 39 2.11 3.99 -4.62
N ILE A 40 1.97 3.46 -5.83
CA ILE A 40 1.02 2.36 -6.11
C ILE A 40 1.45 1.09 -5.39
N LEU A 41 2.72 0.69 -5.53
CA LEU A 41 3.24 -0.53 -4.92
C LEU A 41 3.21 -0.45 -3.38
N CYS A 42 3.59 0.70 -2.80
CA CYS A 42 3.52 0.91 -1.36
C CYS A 42 2.08 0.83 -0.82
N ASN A 43 1.11 1.37 -1.56
CA ASN A 43 -0.30 1.27 -1.17
C ASN A 43 -0.80 -0.18 -1.25
N LEU A 44 -0.53 -0.89 -2.35
CA LEU A 44 -0.89 -2.31 -2.50
C LEU A 44 -0.31 -3.17 -1.37
N ASN A 45 0.97 -2.97 -1.06
CA ASN A 45 1.64 -3.72 0.00
C ASN A 45 1.02 -3.46 1.38
N ARG A 46 0.70 -2.20 1.68
CA ARG A 46 0.01 -1.83 2.93
C ARG A 46 -1.40 -2.41 3.01
N ILE A 47 -2.17 -2.38 1.91
CA ILE A 47 -3.50 -2.96 1.85
C ILE A 47 -3.46 -4.46 2.10
N GLY A 48 -2.58 -5.18 1.40
CA GLY A 48 -2.48 -6.64 1.52
C GLY A 48 -2.06 -7.11 2.91
N GLN A 49 -1.27 -6.30 3.62
CA GLN A 49 -0.72 -6.66 4.94
C GLN A 49 -1.47 -6.01 6.12
N GLN A 50 -2.53 -5.22 5.89
CA GLN A 50 -3.20 -4.43 6.95
C GLN A 50 -3.76 -5.27 8.11
N ASN A 51 -4.12 -6.54 7.84
CA ASN A 51 -4.62 -7.50 8.83
C ASN A 51 -3.56 -8.55 9.21
N GLY A 52 -2.34 -8.40 8.71
CA GLY A 52 -1.21 -9.27 9.03
C GLY A 52 -0.70 -9.02 10.45
N LYS A 53 -0.06 -10.03 11.04
CA LYS A 53 0.61 -9.90 12.35
C LYS A 53 1.86 -9.02 12.27
N GLU A 54 2.51 -9.02 11.11
CA GLU A 54 3.76 -8.34 10.84
C GLU A 54 3.67 -7.61 9.50
N PHE A 55 4.46 -6.56 9.33
CA PHE A 55 4.59 -5.83 8.08
C PHE A 55 6.00 -6.01 7.51
N CYS A 56 6.07 -6.56 6.29
CA CYS A 56 7.30 -6.77 5.54
C CYS A 56 7.34 -5.85 4.33
N CYS A 57 8.46 -5.15 4.14
CA CYS A 57 8.70 -4.29 2.99
C CYS A 57 10.06 -4.65 2.37
N GLU A 58 10.02 -5.47 1.32
CA GLU A 58 11.21 -5.90 0.57
C GLU A 58 11.90 -4.75 -0.19
N GLY A 59 11.19 -3.65 -0.39
CA GLY A 59 11.75 -2.40 -0.94
C GLY A 59 12.23 -1.42 0.13
N PHE A 60 12.39 -1.84 1.39
CA PHE A 60 12.90 -0.95 2.42
C PHE A 60 14.38 -0.65 2.21
N GLU A 61 14.68 0.63 1.98
CA GLU A 61 16.03 1.17 2.07
C GLU A 61 16.02 2.29 3.10
N LYS A 62 17.02 2.36 3.99
CA LYS A 62 17.07 3.42 4.99
C LYS A 62 17.46 4.76 4.34
N LYS A 63 16.73 5.83 4.67
CA LYS A 63 17.10 7.22 4.32
C LYS A 63 18.46 7.62 4.89
#